data_AF-A0A371DJD2-F1
#
_entry.id   AF-A0A371DJD2-F1
#
_cell.length_a   1.000
_cell.length_b   1.000
_cell.length_c   1.000
_cell.angle_alpha   90.00
_cell.angle_beta   90.00
_cell.angle_gamma   90.00
#
_symmetry.space_group_name_H-M   'P 1'
#
loop_
_entity.id
_entity.type
_entity.pdbx_description
1 polymer ?
#
loop_
_entity_poly.entity_id
_entity_poly.type
_entity_poly.pdbx_seq_one_letter_code
_entity_poly.pdbx_strand_id
1 'polypeptide(L)'
;MVLSDEGRPMTAYLRYTPLPSRKRVLDCLMNIHRAGICHGDFDERNIVVRKRLDVDPECPWFPMVIDLGRARDHRCQCIWNEVRAYDYAPSRAVFDCDELWLAFRKAALWQPEFIEVLGRHCPAE
;
A
#
# COMPACT_ATOMS: atom_id res chain seq x y z
N MET A 1 -20.48 4.54 -17.71
CA MET A 1 -20.02 5.31 -16.53
C MET A 1 -19.14 6.45 -17.02
N VAL A 2 -19.33 7.66 -16.51
CA VAL A 2 -18.45 8.82 -16.78
C VAL A 2 -17.74 9.14 -15.47
N LEU A 3 -16.41 9.27 -15.50
CA LEU A 3 -15.56 9.53 -14.33
C LEU A 3 -14.75 10.83 -14.53
N SER A 4 -14.24 11.40 -13.44
CA SER A 4 -13.33 12.55 -13.50
C SER A 4 -11.90 12.12 -13.89
N ASP A 5 -11.16 13.06 -14.49
CA ASP A 5 -9.72 12.89 -14.75
C ASP A 5 -8.92 13.31 -13.50
N GLU A 6 -8.40 12.31 -12.77
CA GLU A 6 -7.71 12.49 -11.49
C GLU A 6 -6.18 12.35 -11.58
N GLY A 7 -5.61 12.34 -12.79
CA GLY A 7 -4.16 12.36 -12.97
C GLY A 7 -3.64 11.25 -13.88
N ARG A 8 -2.39 10.85 -13.66
CA ARG A 8 -1.71 9.87 -14.55
C ARG A 8 -1.52 8.53 -13.84
N PRO A 9 -1.62 7.41 -14.56
CA PRO A 9 -1.29 6.10 -14.00
C PRO A 9 0.12 6.07 -13.41
N MET A 10 0.28 5.40 -12.27
CA MET A 10 1.60 5.11 -11.71
C MET A 10 2.33 4.13 -12.62
N THR A 11 3.53 4.49 -13.08
CA THR A 11 4.36 3.65 -13.97
C THR A 11 5.52 2.97 -13.25
N ALA A 12 5.84 3.41 -12.02
CA ALA A 12 6.91 2.85 -11.21
C ALA A 12 6.35 1.83 -10.22
N TYR A 13 7.12 0.77 -9.93
CA TYR A 13 6.77 -0.14 -8.85
C TYR A 13 6.79 0.57 -7.51
N LEU A 14 5.82 0.26 -6.65
CA LEU A 14 5.60 1.00 -5.40
C LEU A 14 6.86 1.01 -4.52
N ARG A 15 7.54 -0.13 -4.40
CA ARG A 15 8.80 -0.27 -3.63
C ARG A 15 9.94 0.66 -4.03
N TYR A 16 9.95 1.17 -5.26
CA TYR A 16 11.00 2.07 -5.76
C TYR A 16 10.63 3.55 -5.67
N THR A 17 9.43 3.86 -5.16
CA THR A 17 9.00 5.24 -4.96
C THR A 17 9.47 5.78 -3.61
N PRO A 18 9.59 7.11 -3.45
CA PRO A 18 9.91 7.72 -2.16
C PRO A 18 9.00 7.23 -1.05
N LEU A 19 9.56 7.05 0.16
CA LEU A 19 8.80 6.53 1.30
C LEU A 19 7.50 7.31 1.57
N PRO A 20 7.45 8.66 1.50
CA PRO A 20 6.19 9.39 1.69
C PRO A 20 5.12 9.02 0.65
N SER A 21 5.51 8.80 -0.61
CA SER A 21 4.57 8.37 -1.66
C SER A 21 4.01 6.98 -1.39
N ARG A 22 4.87 6.04 -0.96
CA ARG A 22 4.44 4.70 -0.56
C ARG A 22 3.44 4.73 0.59
N LYS A 23 3.72 5.55 1.60
CA LYS A 23 2.82 5.73 2.75
C LYS A 23 1.44 6.22 2.31
N ARG A 24 1.39 7.27 1.48
CA ARG A 24 0.12 7.81 0.97
C ARG A 24 -0.69 6.79 0.17
N VAL A 25 -0.03 5.97 -0.65
CA VAL A 25 -0.71 4.91 -1.41
C VAL A 25 -1.36 3.91 -0.47
N LEU A 26 -0.62 3.47 0.56
CA LEU A 26 -1.16 2.55 1.56
C LEU A 26 -2.25 3.20 2.43
N ASP A 27 -2.13 4.49 2.75
CA ASP A 27 -3.17 5.25 3.45
C ASP A 27 -4.47 5.26 2.65
N CYS A 28 -4.41 5.44 1.33
CA CYS A 28 -5.59 5.33 0.46
C CYS A 28 -6.25 3.95 0.55
N LEU A 29 -5.45 2.88 0.46
CA LEU A 29 -5.98 1.52 0.58
C LEU A 29 -6.53 1.23 1.98
N MET A 30 -5.87 1.69 3.04
CA MET A 30 -6.37 1.58 4.41
C MET A 30 -7.69 2.34 4.59
N ASN A 31 -7.88 3.47 3.94
CA ASN A 31 -9.16 4.18 3.97
C ASN A 31 -10.28 3.40 3.29
N ILE A 32 -10.00 2.74 2.15
CA ILE A 32 -10.95 1.81 1.50
C ILE A 32 -11.28 0.65 2.44
N HIS A 33 -10.26 0.06 3.05
CA HIS A 33 -10.41 -1.03 4.00
C HIS A 33 -11.27 -0.65 5.22
N ARG A 34 -11.02 0.54 5.82
CA ARG A 34 -11.82 1.07 6.95
C ARG A 34 -13.27 1.34 6.58
N ALA A 35 -13.56 1.61 5.30
CA ALA A 35 -14.92 1.70 4.80
C ALA A 35 -15.62 0.31 4.68
N GLY A 36 -14.95 -0.78 5.07
CA GLY A 36 -15.46 -2.14 4.99
C GLY A 36 -15.38 -2.71 3.58
N ILE A 37 -14.42 -2.25 2.76
CA ILE A 37 -14.27 -2.64 1.36
C ILE A 37 -12.89 -3.26 1.14
N CYS A 38 -12.85 -4.41 0.47
CA CYS A 38 -11.64 -4.97 -0.12
C CYS A 38 -11.63 -4.58 -1.59
N HIS A 39 -10.52 -4.02 -2.07
CA HIS A 39 -10.37 -3.56 -3.45
C HIS A 39 -10.40 -4.72 -4.45
N GLY A 40 -9.77 -5.86 -4.12
CA GLY A 40 -9.80 -7.12 -4.86
C GLY A 40 -8.83 -7.21 -6.04
N ASP A 41 -8.24 -6.10 -6.46
CA ASP A 41 -7.20 -6.02 -7.50
C ASP A 41 -6.20 -4.88 -7.24
N PHE A 42 -5.72 -4.74 -6.00
CA PHE A 42 -4.80 -3.66 -5.66
C PHE A 42 -3.42 -3.85 -6.31
N ASP A 43 -3.10 -3.01 -7.29
CA ASP A 43 -1.86 -3.05 -8.06
C ASP A 43 -1.49 -1.64 -8.56
N GLU A 44 -0.22 -1.41 -8.89
CA GLU A 44 0.29 -0.12 -9.37
C GLU A 44 -0.47 0.40 -10.59
N ARG A 45 -0.96 -0.49 -11.45
CA ARG A 45 -1.82 -0.13 -12.61
C ARG A 45 -3.16 0.51 -12.21
N ASN A 46 -3.62 0.25 -11.00
CA ASN A 46 -4.88 0.73 -10.44
C ASN A 46 -4.65 1.91 -9.48
N ILE A 47 -3.50 2.58 -9.62
CA ILE A 47 -3.15 3.78 -8.89
C ILE A 47 -2.91 4.90 -9.90
N VAL A 48 -3.61 6.02 -9.73
CA VAL A 48 -3.31 7.27 -10.43
C VAL A 48 -2.66 8.25 -9.48
N VAL A 49 -1.79 9.10 -9.99
CA VAL A 49 -1.08 10.12 -9.22
C VAL A 49 -1.34 11.50 -9.81
N ARG A 50 -1.64 12.44 -8.93
CA ARG A 50 -1.78 13.87 -9.26
C ARG A 50 -0.65 14.66 -8.62
N LYS A 51 -0.10 15.60 -9.37
CA LYS A 51 0.89 16.54 -8.86
C LYS A 51 0.20 17.72 -8.17
N ARG A 52 0.54 17.99 -6.90
CA ARG A 52 0.00 19.06 -6.05
C ARG A 52 1.15 19.76 -5.31
N LEU A 53 1.84 20.65 -6.03
CA LEU A 53 2.95 21.45 -5.49
C LEU A 53 2.50 22.45 -4.43
N ASP A 54 1.23 22.81 -4.44
CA ASP A 54 0.55 23.68 -3.47
C ASP A 54 0.39 23.04 -2.08
N VAL A 55 0.34 21.70 -2.02
CA VAL A 55 0.08 20.96 -0.78
C VAL A 55 1.37 20.48 -0.13
N ASP A 56 2.26 19.87 -0.93
CA ASP A 56 3.56 19.37 -0.47
C ASP A 56 4.60 19.55 -1.57
N PRO A 57 5.39 20.64 -1.53
CA PRO A 57 6.41 20.91 -2.54
C PRO A 57 7.50 19.84 -2.63
N GLU A 58 7.85 19.19 -1.51
CA GLU A 58 8.92 18.21 -1.41
C GLU A 58 8.48 16.83 -1.90
N CYS A 59 7.22 16.46 -1.65
CA CYS A 59 6.59 15.25 -2.19
C CYS A 59 5.24 15.60 -2.83
N PRO A 60 5.22 16.15 -4.06
CA PRO A 60 4.00 16.68 -4.66
C PRO A 60 3.09 15.63 -5.26
N TRP A 61 3.39 14.34 -5.12
CA TRP A 61 2.60 13.27 -5.72
C TRP A 61 1.55 12.76 -4.74
N PHE A 62 0.29 12.89 -5.14
CA PHE A 62 -0.89 12.47 -4.36
C PHE A 62 -1.59 11.33 -5.10
N PRO A 63 -1.58 10.12 -4.53
CA PRO A 63 -2.18 8.95 -5.15
C PRO A 63 -3.70 8.92 -4.97
N MET A 64 -4.36 8.21 -5.87
CA MET A 64 -5.74 7.77 -5.76
C MET A 64 -5.82 6.34 -6.28
N VAL A 65 -6.46 5.46 -5.51
CA VAL A 65 -6.74 4.08 -5.90
C VAL A 65 -8.03 4.07 -6.72
N ILE A 66 -7.99 3.44 -7.89
CA ILE A 66 -9.07 3.38 -8.88
C ILE A 66 -9.38 1.94 -9.27
N ASP A 67 -10.37 1.73 -10.13
CA ASP A 67 -10.80 0.41 -10.60
C ASP A 67 -11.36 -0.50 -9.49
N LEU A 68 -12.45 -0.02 -8.88
CA LEU A 68 -13.24 -0.78 -7.90
C LEU A 68 -14.13 -1.87 -8.55
N GLY A 69 -13.88 -2.28 -9.80
CA GLY A 69 -14.70 -3.27 -10.50
C GLY A 69 -14.67 -4.67 -9.87
N ARG A 70 -13.65 -4.96 -9.05
CA ARG A 70 -13.50 -6.18 -8.26
C ARG A 70 -13.69 -5.96 -6.76
N ALA A 71 -14.11 -4.75 -6.37
CA ALA A 71 -14.30 -4.41 -4.98
C ALA A 71 -15.48 -5.20 -4.40
N ARG A 72 -15.36 -5.55 -3.13
CA ARG A 72 -16.37 -6.32 -2.39
C ARG A 72 -16.41 -5.92 -0.93
N ASP A 73 -17.55 -6.16 -0.30
CA ASP A 73 -17.70 -6.03 1.13
C ASP A 73 -16.64 -6.87 1.85
N HIS A 74 -16.03 -6.27 2.86
CA HIS A 74 -14.93 -6.85 3.61
C HIS A 74 -15.14 -6.63 5.10
N ARG A 75 -15.04 -7.73 5.85
CA ARG A 75 -15.02 -7.74 7.30
C ARG A 75 -13.84 -8.60 7.73
N CYS A 76 -12.97 -8.05 8.55
CA CYS A 76 -11.86 -8.74 9.17
C CYS A 76 -11.59 -8.15 10.55
N GLN A 77 -10.72 -8.79 11.34
CA GLN A 77 -10.29 -8.33 12.65
C GLN A 77 -8.91 -7.65 12.60
N CYS A 78 -8.43 -7.27 11.40
CA CYS A 78 -7.18 -6.56 11.22
C CYS A 78 -7.16 -5.30 12.10
N ILE A 79 -6.31 -5.31 13.13
CA ILE A 79 -6.13 -4.20 14.08
C ILE A 79 -5.16 -3.12 13.57
N TRP A 80 -4.51 -3.35 12.42
CA TRP A 80 -3.55 -2.41 11.87
C TRP A 80 -4.26 -1.14 11.42
N ASN A 81 -4.02 -0.05 12.15
CA ASN A 81 -4.69 1.22 11.98
C ASN A 81 -3.76 2.33 11.49
N GLU A 82 -2.49 2.05 11.23
CA GLU A 82 -1.52 3.06 10.78
C GLU A 82 -0.45 2.48 9.85
N VAL A 83 0.06 3.34 8.97
CA VAL A 83 1.13 3.02 8.03
C VAL A 83 2.49 3.39 8.65
N ARG A 84 3.06 2.46 9.43
CA ARG A 84 4.42 2.56 9.95
C ARG A 84 5.43 1.90 9.01
N ALA A 85 6.58 2.55 8.87
CA ALA A 85 7.66 2.06 8.04
C ALA A 85 8.77 1.47 8.92
N TYR A 86 9.49 0.50 8.37
CA TYR A 86 10.62 -0.19 8.99
C TYR A 86 10.26 -1.10 10.17
N ASP A 87 8.98 -1.36 10.42
CA ASP A 87 8.57 -2.44 11.31
C ASP A 87 8.85 -3.81 10.66
N TYR A 88 8.98 -4.85 11.47
CA TYR A 88 9.06 -6.22 10.96
C TYR A 88 7.72 -6.65 10.37
N ALA A 89 7.78 -7.41 9.27
CA ALA A 89 6.59 -7.94 8.64
C ALA A 89 5.90 -8.92 9.61
N PRO A 90 4.64 -8.69 10.01
CA PRO A 90 3.91 -9.67 10.80
C PRO A 90 3.60 -10.89 9.94
N SER A 91 3.44 -12.05 10.59
CA SER A 91 2.96 -13.24 9.88
C SER A 91 1.59 -12.98 9.27
N ARG A 92 1.32 -13.60 8.12
CA ARG A 92 0.05 -13.45 7.40
C ARG A 92 -1.15 -13.86 8.27
N ALA A 93 -0.97 -14.86 9.14
CA ALA A 93 -2.00 -15.32 10.06
C ALA A 93 -2.33 -14.30 11.16
N VAL A 94 -1.36 -13.48 11.58
CA VAL A 94 -1.56 -12.45 12.61
C VAL A 94 -2.16 -11.17 12.02
N PHE A 95 -1.83 -10.83 10.77
CA PHE A 95 -2.26 -9.57 10.16
C PHE A 95 -3.74 -9.54 9.77
N ASP A 96 -4.37 -10.71 9.61
CA ASP A 96 -5.83 -10.90 9.37
C ASP A 96 -6.43 -10.04 8.25
N CYS A 97 -5.65 -9.69 7.21
CA CYS A 97 -6.15 -9.10 5.97
C CYS A 97 -5.14 -9.32 4.83
N ASP A 98 -5.47 -10.20 3.89
CA ASP A 98 -4.56 -10.59 2.81
C ASP A 98 -4.19 -9.44 1.87
N GLU A 99 -5.17 -8.61 1.48
CA GLU A 99 -4.95 -7.52 0.54
C GLU A 99 -4.01 -6.47 1.14
N LEU A 100 -4.28 -6.02 2.37
CA LEU A 100 -3.43 -5.08 3.05
C LEU A 100 -2.04 -5.69 3.31
N TRP A 101 -1.95 -6.95 3.74
CA TRP A 101 -0.65 -7.61 3.97
C TRP A 101 0.21 -7.63 2.70
N LEU A 102 -0.40 -8.01 1.57
CA LEU A 102 0.27 -8.01 0.28
C LEU A 102 0.66 -6.60 -0.17
N ALA A 103 -0.19 -5.60 0.07
CA ALA A 103 0.08 -4.21 -0.27
C ALA A 103 1.28 -3.64 0.51
N PHE A 104 1.32 -3.85 1.83
CA PHE A 104 2.44 -3.41 2.67
C PHE A 104 3.76 -4.08 2.27
N ARG A 105 3.73 -5.38 1.97
CA ARG A 105 4.88 -6.12 1.45
C ARG A 105 5.33 -5.60 0.08
N LYS A 106 4.39 -5.37 -0.84
CA LYS A 106 4.65 -4.81 -2.19
C LYS A 106 5.26 -3.41 -2.11
N ALA A 107 4.84 -2.60 -1.15
CA ALA A 107 5.41 -1.28 -0.90
C ALA A 107 6.80 -1.32 -0.25
N ALA A 108 7.30 -2.50 0.15
CA ALA A 108 8.54 -2.65 0.93
C ALA A 108 8.57 -1.71 2.14
N LEU A 109 7.43 -1.61 2.86
CA LEU A 109 7.34 -0.81 4.08
C LEU A 109 7.87 -1.56 5.29
N TRP A 110 7.72 -2.88 5.30
CA TRP A 110 8.27 -3.73 6.33
C TRP A 110 9.68 -4.17 6.01
N GLN A 111 10.45 -4.38 7.08
CA GLN A 111 11.69 -5.11 6.98
C GLN A 111 11.40 -6.61 6.76
N PRO A 112 12.25 -7.30 6.00
CA PRO A 112 12.14 -8.75 5.90
C PRO A 112 12.36 -9.36 7.29
N GLU A 113 11.52 -10.32 7.66
CA GLU A 113 11.64 -11.06 8.93
C GLU A 113 12.96 -11.85 9.00
N PHE A 114 13.44 -12.30 7.83
CA PHE A 114 14.69 -13.03 7.69
C PHE A 114 15.59 -12.37 6.64
N ILE A 115 16.86 -12.26 6.97
CA ILE A 115 17.92 -11.88 6.04
C ILE A 115 18.79 -13.09 5.72
N GLU A 116 19.32 -13.13 4.51
CA GLU A 116 20.29 -14.14 4.13
C GLU A 116 21.71 -13.65 4.45
N VAL A 117 22.37 -14.30 5.40
CA VAL A 117 23.76 -14.01 5.77
C VAL A 117 24.60 -15.24 5.47
N LEU A 118 25.51 -15.13 4.49
CA LEU A 118 26.41 -16.21 4.08
C LEU A 118 25.67 -17.54 3.76
N GLY A 119 24.51 -17.45 3.09
CA GLY A 119 23.71 -18.62 2.69
C GLY A 119 22.84 -19.21 3.81
N ARG A 120 22.71 -18.52 4.96
CA ARG A 120 21.82 -18.91 6.06
C ARG A 120 20.72 -17.89 6.24
N HIS A 121 19.48 -18.36 6.40
CA HIS A 121 18.37 -17.52 6.83
C HIS A 121 18.52 -17.23 8.32
N CYS A 122 18.87 -15.99 8.65
CA CYS A 122 18.91 -15.49 10.01
C CYS A 122 17.70 -14.57 10.23
N PRO A 123 17.10 -14.55 11.44
CA PRO A 123 16.20 -13.47 11.83
C PRO A 123 16.89 -12.12 11.61
N ALA A 124 16.13 -11.11 11.19
CA ALA A 124 16.65 -9.75 11.04
C ALA A 124 16.89 -9.03 12.39
N GLU A 125 16.42 -9.62 13.50
CA GLU A 125 16.61 -9.17 14.90
C GLU A 125 17.96 -9.57 15.51
#